data_AF-A0A2M6ZQ13-F1
#
_entry.id   AF-A0A2M6ZQ13-F1
#
_cell.length_a   1.000
_cell.length_b   1.000
_cell.length_c   1.000
_cell.angle_alpha   90.00
_cell.angle_beta   90.00
_cell.angle_gamma   90.00
#
_symmetry.space_group_name_H-M   'P 1'
#
loop_
_entity.id
_entity.type
_entity.pdbx_description
1 polymer ?
#
loop_
_entity_poly.entity_id
_entity_poly.type
_entity_poly.pdbx_seq_one_letter_code
_entity_poly.pdbx_strand_id
1 'polypeptide(L)'
;MMWSGWRRLAAIVLLLSGFLGCALPSSSQTPPLTAAAARHTLDSWNSGFCKVVDFYGFYLAGENAANQVAYVLIANPGDKAQKPVVYTARFQLLTPPEGQPRWYLTSLITHSSGLSRRQGWDNLIIPVKAPPPAPPAK
;
A
#
# COMPACT_ATOMS: atom_id res chain seq x y z
N MET A 1 65.96 3.30 -1.28
CA MET A 1 65.01 2.83 -0.24
C MET A 1 63.62 3.51 -0.39
N MET A 2 62.98 3.50 -1.56
CA MET A 2 61.66 4.16 -1.78
C MET A 2 60.54 3.19 -2.22
N TRP A 3 60.81 1.89 -2.28
CA TRP A 3 59.86 0.90 -2.83
C TRP A 3 58.81 0.42 -1.79
N SER A 4 59.07 0.54 -0.49
CA SER A 4 58.18 0.00 0.55
C SER A 4 56.98 0.90 0.88
N GLY A 5 57.10 2.22 0.69
CA GLY A 5 56.03 3.19 0.99
C GLY A 5 54.84 3.10 0.03
N TRP A 6 55.13 2.90 -1.27
CA TRP A 6 54.09 2.84 -2.31
C TRP A 6 53.20 1.60 -2.14
N ARG A 7 53.78 0.44 -1.81
CA ARG A 7 53.01 -0.79 -1.58
C ARG A 7 52.07 -0.69 -0.38
N ARG A 8 52.49 0.01 0.68
CA ARG A 8 51.67 0.25 1.88
C ARG A 8 50.51 1.20 1.57
N LEU A 9 50.75 2.26 0.80
CA LEU A 9 49.69 3.17 0.35
C LEU A 9 48.68 2.47 -0.58
N ALA A 10 49.15 1.64 -1.50
CA ALA A 10 48.28 0.87 -2.39
C ALA A 10 47.38 -0.11 -1.62
N ALA A 11 47.91 -0.79 -0.59
CA ALA A 11 47.14 -1.70 0.25
C ALA A 11 46.07 -0.97 1.10
N ILE A 12 46.40 0.22 1.61
CA ILE A 12 45.45 1.05 2.38
C ILE A 12 44.32 1.55 1.48
N VAL A 13 44.63 1.98 0.26
CA VAL A 13 43.61 2.42 -0.72
C VAL A 13 42.70 1.25 -1.13
N LEU A 14 43.26 0.05 -1.34
CA LEU A 14 42.50 -1.16 -1.64
C LEU A 14 41.55 -1.54 -0.49
N LEU A 15 42.03 -1.51 0.76
CA LEU A 15 41.22 -1.76 1.95
C LEU A 15 40.09 -0.73 2.11
N LEU A 16 40.38 0.57 1.92
CA LEU A 16 39.38 1.63 1.99
C LEU A 16 38.33 1.52 0.87
N SER A 17 38.73 1.10 -0.34
CA SER A 17 37.80 0.89 -1.45
C SER A 17 36.87 -0.32 -1.24
N GLY A 18 37.34 -1.36 -0.53
CA GLY A 18 36.53 -2.52 -0.16
C GLY A 18 35.45 -2.20 0.89
N PHE A 19 35.65 -1.17 1.72
CA PHE A 19 34.69 -0.76 2.75
C PHE A 19 33.65 0.26 2.24
N LEU A 20 33.93 1.02 1.17
CA LEU A 20 32.96 1.95 0.57
C LEU A 20 32.03 1.29 -0.48
N GLY A 21 32.29 0.03 -0.85
CA GLY A 21 31.53 -0.70 -1.88
C GLY A 21 30.19 -1.29 -1.41
N CYS A 22 29.89 -1.29 -0.12
CA CYS A 22 28.58 -1.66 0.40
C CYS A 22 27.62 -0.47 0.34
N ALA A 23 27.37 0.06 -0.87
CA ALA A 23 26.13 0.76 -1.11
C ALA A 23 25.01 -0.28 -0.97
N LEU A 24 24.44 -0.40 0.24
CA LEU A 24 23.17 -1.07 0.45
C LEU A 24 22.22 -0.58 -0.65
N PRO A 25 21.62 -1.46 -1.48
CA PRO A 25 20.58 -1.02 -2.37
C PRO A 25 19.51 -0.36 -1.49
N SER A 26 19.33 0.95 -1.64
CA SER A 26 18.21 1.67 -1.06
C SER A 26 16.94 1.14 -1.73
N SER A 27 16.42 0.01 -1.30
CA SER A 27 15.15 -0.51 -1.80
C SER A 27 14.37 -1.24 -0.71
N SER A 28 13.82 -0.48 0.21
CA SER A 28 12.65 -0.93 0.97
C SER A 28 11.94 0.27 1.59
N GLN A 29 11.75 1.34 0.81
CA GLN A 29 10.79 2.36 1.22
C GLN A 29 9.41 1.76 0.95
N THR A 30 8.82 1.19 1.99
CA THR A 30 7.42 0.77 2.00
C THR A 30 6.60 1.87 1.34
N PRO A 31 5.92 1.62 0.21
CA PRO A 31 5.15 2.67 -0.43
C PRO A 31 4.06 3.13 0.54
N PRO A 32 3.92 4.44 0.81
CA PRO A 32 2.87 4.92 1.68
C PRO A 32 1.51 4.58 1.08
N LEU A 33 0.58 4.12 1.91
CA LEU A 33 -0.81 3.92 1.47
C LEU A 33 -1.46 5.30 1.28
N THR A 34 -1.73 5.67 0.03
CA THR A 34 -2.38 6.95 -0.28
C THR A 34 -3.90 6.77 -0.41
N ALA A 35 -4.65 7.82 -0.06
CA ALA A 35 -6.11 7.81 -0.21
C ALA A 35 -6.53 7.60 -1.67
N ALA A 36 -5.78 8.16 -2.62
CA ALA A 36 -6.02 7.98 -4.05
C ALA A 36 -5.86 6.51 -4.48
N ALA A 37 -4.80 5.82 -4.04
CA ALA A 37 -4.59 4.41 -4.36
C ALA A 37 -5.63 3.50 -3.70
N ALA A 38 -5.99 3.77 -2.43
CA ALA A 38 -7.05 3.04 -1.74
C ALA A 38 -8.41 3.23 -2.43
N ARG A 39 -8.80 4.47 -2.73
CA ARG A 39 -10.03 4.80 -3.46
C ARG A 39 -10.07 4.12 -4.83
N HIS A 40 -9.00 4.22 -5.60
CA HIS A 40 -8.91 3.58 -6.91
C HIS A 40 -9.03 2.06 -6.80
N THR A 41 -8.40 1.44 -5.80
CA THR A 41 -8.51 -0.01 -5.56
C THR A 41 -9.95 -0.39 -5.24
N LEU A 42 -10.62 0.36 -4.36
CA LEU A 42 -12.03 0.15 -4.00
C LEU A 42 -13.00 0.35 -5.18
N ASP A 43 -12.75 1.31 -6.07
CA ASP A 43 -13.55 1.52 -7.28
C ASP A 43 -13.34 0.42 -8.33
N SER A 44 -12.11 -0.11 -8.44
CA SER A 44 -11.72 -0.99 -9.55
C SER A 44 -11.82 -2.48 -9.27
N TRP A 45 -11.73 -2.91 -8.00
CA TRP A 45 -11.72 -4.35 -7.70
C TRP A 45 -13.04 -5.05 -8.03
N ASN A 46 -14.18 -4.34 -7.86
CA ASN A 46 -15.51 -4.83 -8.19
C ASN A 46 -16.41 -3.67 -8.63
N SER A 47 -16.23 -3.19 -9.86
CA SER A 47 -16.94 -2.02 -10.38
C SER A 47 -18.47 -2.22 -10.52
N GLY A 48 -18.95 -3.46 -10.50
CA GLY A 48 -20.39 -3.76 -10.50
C GLY A 48 -21.05 -3.53 -9.14
N PHE A 49 -20.27 -3.57 -8.05
CA PHE A 49 -20.78 -3.40 -6.68
C PHE A 49 -20.20 -2.17 -5.97
N CYS A 50 -18.97 -1.79 -6.25
CA CYS A 50 -18.27 -0.74 -5.52
C CYS A 50 -18.12 0.50 -6.38
N LYS A 51 -18.84 1.56 -5.99
CA LYS A 51 -18.50 2.92 -6.36
C LYS A 51 -18.30 3.76 -5.11
N VAL A 52 -17.06 4.18 -4.88
CA VAL A 52 -16.70 5.10 -3.80
C VAL A 52 -17.28 6.46 -4.11
N VAL A 53 -18.29 6.82 -3.33
CA VAL A 53 -18.90 8.16 -3.32
C VAL A 53 -17.97 9.08 -2.54
N ASP A 54 -17.62 8.69 -1.31
CA ASP A 54 -16.79 9.48 -0.42
C ASP A 54 -15.75 8.63 0.33
N PHE A 55 -14.63 9.25 0.69
CA PHE A 55 -13.50 8.63 1.39
C PHE A 55 -13.15 9.49 2.61
N TYR A 56 -13.56 9.07 3.80
CA TYR A 56 -13.45 9.89 5.02
C TYR A 56 -12.04 9.95 5.61
N GLY A 57 -11.10 9.19 5.04
CA GLY A 57 -9.71 9.17 5.47
C GLY A 57 -9.30 7.85 6.10
N PHE A 58 -8.02 7.78 6.46
CA PHE A 58 -7.46 6.66 7.21
C PHE A 58 -7.49 6.94 8.71
N TYR A 59 -7.71 5.86 9.45
CA TYR A 59 -7.72 5.78 10.89
C TYR A 59 -6.77 4.65 11.28
N LEU A 60 -5.97 4.90 12.31
CA LEU A 60 -5.07 3.88 12.84
C LEU A 60 -5.88 2.78 13.51
N ALA A 61 -5.74 1.55 13.03
CA ALA A 61 -6.23 0.38 13.73
C ALA A 61 -5.18 -0.10 14.72
N GLY A 62 -5.13 0.57 15.88
CA GLY A 62 -4.16 0.29 16.93
C GLY A 62 -2.75 0.83 16.60
N GLU A 63 -1.74 0.26 17.25
CA GLU A 63 -0.35 0.75 17.18
C GLU A 63 0.43 0.25 15.95
N ASN A 64 -0.16 -0.66 15.16
CA ASN A 64 0.56 -1.29 14.06
C ASN A 64 0.38 -0.51 12.75
N ALA A 65 1.41 0.24 12.35
CA ALA A 65 1.45 0.99 11.10
C ALA A 65 1.30 0.13 9.83
N ALA A 66 1.47 -1.20 9.93
CA ALA A 66 1.18 -2.15 8.85
C ALA A 66 -0.33 -2.41 8.66
N ASN A 67 -1.19 -1.86 9.51
CA ASN A 67 -2.64 -1.95 9.39
C ASN A 67 -3.24 -0.55 9.26
N GLN A 68 -4.05 -0.32 8.25
CA GLN A 68 -4.76 0.93 8.03
C GLN A 68 -6.24 0.65 7.83
N VAL A 69 -7.10 1.48 8.41
CA VAL A 69 -8.55 1.36 8.27
C VAL A 69 -9.11 2.64 7.69
N ALA A 70 -9.99 2.54 6.71
CA ALA A 70 -10.69 3.69 6.16
C ALA A 70 -12.20 3.51 6.29
N TYR A 71 -12.90 4.58 6.68
CA TYR A 71 -14.35 4.65 6.50
C TYR A 71 -14.64 5.24 5.13
N VAL A 72 -15.45 4.53 4.36
CA VAL A 72 -15.74 4.89 2.97
C VAL A 72 -17.25 4.78 2.72
N LEU A 73 -17.78 5.76 2.00
CA LEU A 73 -19.17 5.72 1.54
C LEU A 73 -19.19 5.09 0.16
N ILE A 74 -19.82 3.92 0.05
CA ILE A 74 -19.89 3.15 -1.19
C ILE A 74 -21.34 3.04 -1.64
N ALA A 75 -21.59 3.41 -2.89
CA ALA A 75 -22.82 3.08 -3.59
C ALA A 75 -22.62 1.79 -4.39
N ASN A 76 -23.68 0.98 -4.48
CA ASN A 76 -23.73 -0.17 -5.35
C ASN A 76 -24.38 0.22 -6.68
N PRO A 77 -23.64 0.25 -7.81
CA PRO A 77 -24.20 0.57 -9.11
C PRO A 77 -25.31 -0.40 -9.56
N GLY A 78 -25.26 -1.65 -9.10
CA GLY A 78 -26.29 -2.66 -9.38
C GLY A 78 -27.53 -2.56 -8.47
N ASP A 79 -27.50 -1.75 -7.41
CA ASP A 79 -28.66 -1.50 -6.56
C ASP A 79 -29.54 -0.40 -7.17
N LYS A 80 -30.81 -0.72 -7.45
CA LYS A 80 -31.77 0.23 -8.01
C LYS A 80 -32.08 1.40 -7.07
N ALA A 81 -31.96 1.20 -5.76
CA ALA A 81 -32.14 2.27 -4.78
C ALA A 81 -30.92 3.19 -4.70
N GLN A 82 -29.76 2.75 -5.22
CA GLN A 82 -28.46 3.42 -5.19
C GLN A 82 -28.10 4.03 -3.82
N LYS A 83 -28.63 3.48 -2.72
CA LYS A 83 -28.44 4.08 -1.40
C LYS A 83 -27.00 3.85 -0.97
N PRO A 84 -26.18 4.91 -0.81
CA PRO A 84 -24.81 4.73 -0.38
C PRO A 84 -24.77 4.21 1.06
N VAL A 85 -23.84 3.31 1.33
CA VAL A 85 -23.66 2.69 2.64
C VAL A 85 -22.23 2.91 3.11
N VAL A 86 -22.07 3.15 4.41
CA VAL A 86 -20.74 3.27 5.02
C VAL A 86 -20.13 1.88 5.21
N TYR A 87 -18.90 1.74 4.74
CA TYR A 87 -18.07 0.56 4.94
C TYR A 87 -16.78 0.92 5.67
N THR A 88 -16.28 -0.05 6.41
CA THR A 88 -14.95 -0.10 6.98
C THR A 88 -14.08 -0.93 6.04
N ALA A 89 -13.19 -0.25 5.32
CA ALA A 89 -12.17 -0.88 4.48
C ALA A 89 -10.90 -1.09 5.31
N ARG A 90 -10.35 -2.30 5.32
CA ARG A 90 -9.09 -2.62 6.00
C ARG A 90 -8.01 -2.86 4.96
N PHE A 91 -6.85 -2.28 5.22
CA PHE A 91 -5.66 -2.43 4.40
C PHE A 91 -4.52 -2.95 5.26
N GLN A 92 -3.75 -3.88 4.72
CA GLN A 92 -2.60 -4.47 5.41
C GLN A 92 -1.38 -4.45 4.51
N LEU A 93 -0.24 -4.09 5.10
CA LEU A 93 1.06 -4.20 4.46
C LEU A 93 1.55 -5.63 4.66
N LEU A 94 1.68 -6.36 3.55
CA LEU A 94 2.13 -7.75 3.55
C LEU A 94 3.40 -7.86 2.71
N THR A 95 4.32 -8.72 3.14
CA THR A 95 5.51 -9.10 2.37
C THR A 95 5.25 -10.48 1.77
N PRO A 96 4.94 -10.56 0.47
CA PRO A 96 4.72 -11.84 -0.19
C PRO A 96 6.08 -12.54 -0.43
N PRO A 97 6.11 -13.81 -0.86
CA PRO A 97 7.35 -14.59 -1.01
C PRO A 97 8.38 -13.95 -1.96
N GLU A 98 7.94 -13.08 -2.86
CA GLU A 98 8.78 -12.32 -3.79
C GLU A 98 9.57 -11.18 -3.11
N GLY A 99 9.34 -10.94 -1.80
CA GLY A 99 10.21 -10.17 -0.92
C GLY A 99 9.92 -8.67 -0.83
N GLN A 100 9.05 -8.10 -1.66
CA GLN A 100 8.73 -6.66 -1.61
C GLN A 100 7.43 -6.37 -0.85
N PRO A 101 7.46 -5.57 0.24
CA PRO A 101 6.27 -5.17 0.97
C PRO A 101 5.27 -4.43 0.08
N ARG A 102 3.99 -4.82 0.14
CA ARG A 102 2.91 -4.18 -0.61
C ARG A 102 1.62 -4.11 0.20
N TRP A 103 0.86 -3.05 0.00
CA TRP A 103 -0.46 -2.90 0.60
C TRP A 103 -1.51 -3.75 -0.11
N TYR A 104 -2.39 -4.38 0.67
CA TYR A 104 -3.53 -5.14 0.21
C TYR A 104 -4.80 -4.64 0.87
N LEU A 105 -5.89 -4.54 0.12
CA LEU A 105 -7.24 -4.47 0.67
C LEU A 105 -7.59 -5.86 1.20
N THR A 106 -7.82 -5.97 2.51
CA THR A 106 -8.05 -7.25 3.18
C THR A 106 -9.47 -7.45 3.68
N SER A 107 -10.21 -6.38 3.91
CA SER A 107 -11.63 -6.51 4.15
C SER A 107 -12.44 -5.29 3.79
N LEU A 108 -13.72 -5.49 3.49
CA LEU A 108 -14.70 -4.42 3.31
C LEU A 108 -16.01 -4.81 4.04
N ILE A 109 -16.28 -4.16 5.17
CA ILE A 109 -17.38 -4.56 6.08
C ILE A 109 -18.34 -3.39 6.25
N THR A 110 -19.64 -3.62 6.10
CA THR A 110 -20.67 -2.60 6.36
C THR A 110 -21.15 -2.61 7.81
N HIS A 111 -21.48 -1.42 8.32
CA HIS A 111 -22.12 -1.22 9.62
C HIS A 111 -23.55 -0.69 9.45
N SER A 112 -24.43 -1.42 8.76
CA SER A 112 -25.85 -1.05 8.69
C SER A 112 -26.62 -1.58 9.91
N SER A 113 -27.10 -0.67 10.76
CA SER A 113 -28.20 -0.85 11.73
C SER A 113 -28.23 -2.19 12.49
N GLY A 114 -27.22 -2.47 13.32
CA GLY A 114 -27.28 -3.49 14.37
C GLY A 114 -26.93 -4.93 13.98
N LEU A 115 -26.81 -5.25 12.70
CA LEU A 115 -26.32 -6.55 12.22
C LEU A 115 -25.20 -6.30 11.20
N SER A 116 -23.96 -6.59 11.57
CA SER A 116 -22.83 -6.59 10.63
C SER A 116 -23.04 -7.71 9.61
N ARG A 117 -23.62 -7.38 8.45
CA ARG A 117 -23.79 -8.36 7.37
C ARG A 117 -22.44 -8.57 6.69
N ARG A 118 -21.79 -9.70 6.97
CA ARG A 118 -20.60 -10.13 6.24
C ARG A 118 -21.02 -10.49 4.82
N GLN A 119 -20.61 -9.69 3.83
CA GLN A 119 -20.88 -9.97 2.42
C GLN A 119 -19.82 -10.91 1.79
N GLY A 120 -19.09 -11.67 2.62
CA GLY A 120 -17.98 -12.53 2.19
C GLY A 120 -16.70 -11.77 1.84
N TRP A 121 -16.59 -10.49 2.22
CA TRP A 121 -15.42 -9.63 1.92
C TRP A 121 -14.55 -9.38 3.15
N ASP A 122 -14.55 -10.29 4.09
CA ASP A 122 -13.77 -10.23 5.31
C ASP A 122 -12.34 -10.79 5.15
N ASN A 123 -12.04 -11.43 4.01
CA ASN A 123 -10.75 -12.08 3.71
C ASN A 123 -10.28 -11.80 2.27
N LEU A 124 -10.36 -10.54 1.84
CA LEU A 124 -9.81 -10.12 0.56
C LEU A 124 -8.28 -10.19 0.59
N ILE A 125 -7.65 -10.38 -0.56
CA ILE A 125 -6.20 -10.21 -0.76
C ILE A 125 -6.03 -9.49 -2.10
N ILE A 126 -6.52 -8.25 -2.17
CA ILE A 126 -6.47 -7.46 -3.41
C ILE A 126 -5.31 -6.46 -3.31
N PRO A 127 -4.30 -6.54 -4.19
CA PRO A 127 -3.18 -5.63 -4.14
C PRO A 127 -3.64 -4.21 -4.43
N VAL A 128 -3.18 -3.25 -3.62
CA VAL A 128 -3.45 -1.83 -3.84
C VAL A 128 -2.78 -1.38 -5.14
N LYS A 129 -3.55 -0.67 -5.96
CA LYS A 129 -3.13 -0.12 -7.25
C LYS A 129 -3.28 1.40 -7.23
N ALA A 130 -2.20 2.10 -7.53
CA ALA A 130 -2.26 3.53 -7.79
C ALA A 130 -3.15 3.80 -9.02
N PRO A 131 -3.86 4.95 -9.05
CA PRO A 131 -4.53 5.38 -10.27
C PRO A 131 -3.51 5.59 -11.40
N PRO A 132 -3.90 5.40 -12.67
CA PRO A 132 -3.04 5.73 -13.80
C PRO A 132 -2.68 7.23 -13.76
N PRO A 133 -1.47 7.61 -14.21
CA PRO A 133 -1.07 9.01 -14.27
C PRO A 133 -2.03 9.79 -15.17
N ALA A 134 -2.35 11.03 -14.77
CA ALA A 134 -3.17 11.91 -15.59
C ALA A 134 -2.48 12.13 -16.96
N PRO A 135 -3.25 12.15 -18.07
CA PRO A 135 -2.67 12.49 -19.37
C PRO A 135 -2.07 13.90 -19.34
N PRO A 136 -0.99 14.16 -20.08
CA PRO A 136 -0.40 15.48 -20.14
C PRO A 136 -1.45 16.48 -20.64
N ALA A 137 -1.56 17.61 -19.93
CA ALA A 137 -2.41 18.72 -20.36
C ALA A 137 -1.95 19.17 -21.77
N LYS A 138 -2.91 19.25 -22.69
CA LYS A 138 -2.68 19.73 -24.06
C LYS A 138 -2.48 21.24 -24.08
#